data_AF-A0A9D0CEK9-F1
#
_entry.id   AF-A0A9D0CEK9-F1
#
_cell.length_a   1.000
_cell.length_b   1.000
_cell.length_c   1.000
_cell.angle_alpha   90.00
_cell.angle_beta   90.00
_cell.angle_gamma   90.00
#
_symmetry.space_group_name_H-M   'P 1'
#
loop_
_entity.id
_entity.type
_entity.pdbx_description
1 polymer ?
#
loop_
_entity_poly.entity_id
_entity_poly.type
_entity_poly.pdbx_seq_one_letter_code
_entity_poly.pdbx_strand_id
1 'polypeptide(L)'
;MPKLWSFLLIALLTVTTYSQDLDIYKHHKNSNFELPGIPEQMTYEEFKILSTDLRMQDMVIAAILPGHVHFKIDEKSTGYYILGARSLGYLGWVYLGAKEQSLTGVLFKDNIGLDNNISTSDKVVAYGSVALIIGSYLYDWIHGKYTLDDKQNRIRYKYAPKKMQLGLNFLQSQQKSYPAIAIIYNL
;
A
#
# COMPACT_ATOMS: atom_id res chain seq x y z
N MET A 1 2.95 28.49 26.74
CA MET A 1 1.91 27.45 26.79
C MET A 1 1.41 26.87 25.44
N PRO A 2 1.74 27.37 24.22
CA PRO A 2 1.18 26.78 22.98
C PRO A 2 1.85 25.45 22.55
N LYS A 3 3.08 25.18 22.98
CA LYS A 3 3.85 23.99 22.55
C LYS A 3 3.26 22.66 23.03
N LEU A 4 2.56 22.67 24.17
CA LEU A 4 1.96 21.47 24.76
C LEU A 4 0.67 21.06 24.03
N TRP A 5 -0.08 22.05 23.52
CA TRP A 5 -1.26 21.82 22.68
C TRP A 5 -0.91 21.27 21.31
N SER A 6 0.20 21.70 20.70
CA SER A 6 0.68 21.12 19.44
C SER A 6 1.04 19.64 19.59
N PHE A 7 1.70 19.27 20.69
CA PHE A 7 1.99 17.87 21.01
C PHE A 7 0.73 17.05 21.23
N LEU A 8 -0.27 17.60 21.91
CA LEU A 8 -1.56 16.94 22.14
C LEU A 8 -2.35 16.75 20.84
N LEU A 9 -2.32 17.73 19.93
CA LEU A 9 -2.95 17.63 18.61
C LEU A 9 -2.26 16.58 17.72
N ILE A 10 -0.93 16.54 17.74
CA ILE A 10 -0.15 15.53 17.00
C ILE A 10 -0.41 14.13 17.58
N ALA A 11 -0.46 13.99 18.91
CA ALA A 11 -0.79 12.73 19.58
C ALA A 11 -2.25 12.30 19.33
N LEU A 12 -3.20 13.22 19.23
CA LEU A 12 -4.59 12.91 18.91
C LEU A 12 -4.75 12.48 17.44
N LEU A 13 -4.00 13.10 16.53
CA LEU A 13 -3.95 12.72 15.11
C LEU A 13 -3.29 11.35 14.90
N THR A 14 -2.26 11.00 15.68
CA THR A 14 -1.67 9.66 15.63
C THR A 14 -2.62 8.61 16.20
N VAL A 15 -3.34 8.89 17.30
CA VAL A 15 -4.30 7.91 17.86
C VAL A 15 -5.49 7.68 16.92
N THR A 16 -6.03 8.71 16.27
CA THR A 16 -7.19 8.55 15.36
C THR A 16 -6.83 7.82 14.05
N THR A 17 -5.59 7.96 13.57
CA THR A 17 -5.09 7.21 12.40
C THR A 17 -4.78 5.74 12.71
N TYR A 18 -4.46 5.40 13.97
CA TYR A 18 -4.30 4.00 14.41
C TYR A 18 -5.63 3.23 14.50
N SER A 19 -6.76 3.90 14.69
CA SER A 19 -8.05 3.26 14.98
C SER A 19 -8.93 2.89 13.78
N GLN A 20 -8.51 3.12 12.53
CA GLN A 20 -9.40 2.93 11.37
C GLN A 20 -9.18 1.65 10.53
N ASP A 21 -8.09 0.90 10.72
CA ASP A 21 -7.85 -0.35 9.96
C ASP A 21 -6.86 -1.34 10.61
N LEU A 22 -6.51 -1.14 11.90
CA LEU A 22 -5.95 -2.21 12.72
C LEU A 22 -7.12 -3.09 13.16
N ASP A 23 -7.55 -3.97 12.27
CA ASP A 23 -8.44 -5.05 12.65
C ASP A 23 -7.60 -6.05 13.48
N ILE A 24 -7.43 -5.75 14.77
CA ILE A 24 -6.70 -6.58 15.76
C ILE A 24 -7.43 -7.92 15.97
N TYR A 25 -8.66 -8.05 15.46
CA TYR A 25 -9.38 -9.30 15.45
C TYR A 25 -8.75 -10.28 14.45
N LYS A 26 -8.09 -11.31 14.99
CA LYS A 26 -8.00 -12.59 14.29
C LYS A 26 -9.42 -13.00 13.90
N HIS A 27 -9.76 -12.91 12.62
CA HIS A 27 -10.83 -13.72 12.08
C HIS A 27 -10.35 -15.18 12.09
N HIS A 28 -10.50 -15.83 13.23
CA HIS A 28 -10.62 -17.28 13.30
C HIS A 28 -11.90 -17.63 12.54
N LYS A 29 -11.82 -17.78 11.21
CA LYS A 29 -12.86 -18.32 10.31
C LYS A 29 -14.30 -17.89 10.68
N ASN A 30 -14.90 -16.99 9.90
CA ASN A 30 -16.34 -16.78 10.01
C ASN A 30 -17.07 -18.10 9.69
N SER A 31 -17.64 -18.74 10.71
CA SER A 31 -18.32 -20.04 10.65
C SER A 31 -19.67 -19.99 9.92
N ASN A 32 -20.05 -18.81 9.40
CA ASN A 32 -21.19 -18.61 8.51
C ASN A 32 -20.79 -18.07 7.13
N PHE A 33 -19.52 -18.21 6.73
CA PHE A 33 -19.11 -17.94 5.34
C PHE A 33 -19.72 -19.01 4.44
N GLU A 34 -20.96 -18.79 4.01
CA GLU A 34 -21.46 -19.42 2.80
C GLU A 34 -20.51 -18.98 1.68
N LEU A 35 -19.79 -19.94 1.11
CA LEU A 35 -19.02 -19.70 -0.10
C LEU A 35 -20.03 -19.11 -1.10
N PRO A 36 -19.88 -17.83 -1.52
CA PRO A 36 -20.74 -17.34 -2.60
C PRO A 36 -20.58 -18.31 -3.75
N GLY A 37 -21.67 -18.72 -4.39
CA GLY A 37 -21.66 -19.76 -5.41
C GLY A 37 -20.53 -19.50 -6.42
N ILE A 38 -19.43 -20.24 -6.27
CA ILE A 38 -18.24 -20.06 -7.12
C ILE A 38 -18.68 -20.55 -8.49
N PRO A 39 -18.59 -19.72 -9.55
CA PRO A 39 -18.88 -20.21 -10.89
C PRO A 39 -17.99 -21.43 -11.17
N GLU A 40 -18.56 -22.54 -11.61
CA GLU A 40 -17.79 -23.79 -11.90
C GLU A 40 -16.64 -23.55 -12.90
N GLN A 41 -16.76 -22.50 -13.70
CA GLN A 41 -15.82 -22.03 -14.71
C GLN A 41 -14.78 -21.00 -14.19
N MET A 42 -14.69 -20.75 -12.89
CA MET A 42 -13.68 -19.86 -12.28
C MET A 42 -12.37 -20.62 -12.03
N THR A 43 -11.26 -20.07 -12.52
CA THR A 43 -9.93 -20.67 -12.28
C THR A 43 -9.44 -20.36 -10.86
N TYR A 44 -8.51 -21.18 -10.36
CA TYR A 44 -7.92 -20.97 -9.02
C TYR A 44 -7.25 -19.59 -8.88
N GLU A 45 -6.50 -19.14 -9.89
CA GLU A 45 -5.82 -17.84 -9.83
C GLU A 45 -6.82 -16.68 -9.80
N GLU A 46 -7.92 -16.77 -10.55
CA GLU A 46 -9.00 -15.78 -10.49
C GLU A 46 -9.66 -15.75 -9.11
N PHE A 47 -9.93 -16.92 -8.53
CA PHE A 47 -10.47 -17.02 -7.17
C PHE A 47 -9.49 -16.44 -6.14
N LYS A 48 -8.19 -16.74 -6.25
CA LYS A 48 -7.14 -16.23 -5.37
C LYS A 48 -7.07 -14.71 -5.42
N ILE A 49 -7.10 -14.11 -6.60
CA ILE A 49 -7.10 -12.64 -6.77
C ILE A 49 -8.38 -12.02 -6.19
N LEU A 50 -9.54 -12.65 -6.45
CA LEU A 50 -10.84 -12.17 -5.97
C LEU A 50 -10.95 -12.23 -4.44
N SER A 51 -10.33 -13.23 -3.81
CA SER A 51 -10.28 -13.40 -2.36
C SER A 51 -9.12 -12.66 -1.69
N THR A 52 -8.24 -12.02 -2.46
CA THR A 52 -7.13 -11.23 -1.91
C THR A 52 -7.63 -9.89 -1.39
N ASP A 53 -7.18 -9.52 -0.19
CA ASP A 53 -7.46 -8.23 0.44
C ASP A 53 -6.15 -7.53 0.84
N LEU A 54 -6.14 -6.20 0.75
CA LEU A 54 -5.02 -5.33 1.09
C LEU A 54 -5.40 -4.41 2.24
N ARG A 55 -4.84 -4.71 3.41
CA ARG A 55 -5.12 -4.05 4.69
C ARG A 55 -3.97 -3.15 5.09
N MET A 56 -4.17 -2.25 6.06
CA MET A 56 -3.08 -1.42 6.58
C MET A 56 -1.90 -2.22 7.17
N GLN A 57 -2.11 -3.46 7.63
CA GLN A 57 -0.99 -4.34 8.01
C GLN A 57 -0.06 -4.63 6.82
N ASP A 58 -0.63 -4.83 5.63
CA ASP A 58 0.12 -5.12 4.41
C ASP A 58 0.90 -3.87 3.97
N MET A 59 0.34 -2.68 4.22
CA MET A 59 1.06 -1.42 4.07
C MET A 59 2.28 -1.35 4.99
N VAL A 60 2.13 -1.65 6.29
CA VAL A 60 3.26 -1.66 7.24
C VAL A 60 4.32 -2.70 6.84
N ILE A 61 3.88 -3.90 6.44
CA ILE A 61 4.79 -4.94 5.94
C ILE A 61 5.52 -4.44 4.68
N ALA A 62 4.84 -3.77 3.76
CA ALA A 62 5.43 -3.22 2.54
C ALA A 62 6.47 -2.11 2.80
N ALA A 63 6.44 -1.45 3.97
CA ALA A 63 7.49 -0.54 4.38
C ALA A 63 8.81 -1.28 4.64
N ILE A 64 8.71 -2.47 5.25
CA ILE A 64 9.84 -3.33 5.63
C ILE A 64 10.29 -4.19 4.44
N LEU A 65 9.33 -4.78 3.73
CA LEU A 65 9.51 -5.70 2.62
C LEU A 65 9.07 -5.03 1.30
N PRO A 66 10.00 -4.41 0.55
CA PRO A 66 9.64 -3.73 -0.70
C PRO A 66 9.11 -4.72 -1.74
N GLY A 67 8.00 -4.35 -2.38
CA GLY A 67 7.31 -5.15 -3.39
C GLY A 67 6.28 -6.11 -2.81
N HIS A 68 6.09 -6.15 -1.48
CA HIS A 68 5.20 -7.09 -0.80
C HIS A 68 3.78 -7.08 -1.37
N VAL A 69 3.22 -5.90 -1.62
CA VAL A 69 1.86 -5.75 -2.14
C VAL A 69 1.75 -6.38 -3.53
N HIS A 70 2.67 -6.03 -4.43
CA HIS A 70 2.70 -6.60 -5.77
C HIS A 70 2.95 -8.11 -5.78
N PHE A 71 3.81 -8.65 -4.89
CA PHE A 71 3.98 -10.10 -4.76
C PHE A 71 2.71 -10.80 -4.25
N LYS A 72 1.96 -10.16 -3.35
CA LYS A 72 0.69 -10.70 -2.81
C LYS A 72 -0.39 -10.82 -3.89
N ILE A 73 -0.45 -9.88 -4.84
CA ILE A 73 -1.43 -9.85 -5.93
C ILE A 73 -0.95 -10.51 -7.24
N ASP A 74 0.08 -11.36 -7.14
CA ASP A 74 0.74 -12.08 -8.23
C ASP A 74 1.30 -11.19 -9.36
N GLU A 75 1.82 -10.02 -9.01
CA GLU A 75 2.56 -9.12 -9.91
C GLU A 75 4.05 -9.12 -9.63
N LYS A 76 4.69 -10.25 -9.93
CA LYS A 76 6.10 -10.47 -9.64
C LYS A 76 7.02 -9.45 -10.29
N SER A 77 6.75 -9.10 -11.56
CA SER A 77 7.56 -8.14 -12.32
C SER A 77 7.66 -6.79 -11.59
N THR A 78 6.51 -6.15 -11.32
CA THR A 78 6.43 -4.88 -10.60
C THR A 78 7.02 -4.99 -9.19
N GLY A 79 6.78 -6.10 -8.49
CA GLY A 79 7.38 -6.38 -7.18
C GLY A 79 8.91 -6.34 -7.21
N TYR A 80 9.54 -6.97 -8.22
CA TYR A 80 11.00 -6.93 -8.37
C TYR A 80 11.53 -5.55 -8.76
N TYR A 81 10.81 -4.78 -9.58
CA TYR A 81 11.19 -3.39 -9.87
C TYR A 81 11.21 -2.52 -8.62
N ILE A 82 10.20 -2.63 -7.76
CA ILE A 82 10.11 -1.90 -6.49
C ILE A 82 11.23 -2.32 -5.54
N LEU A 83 11.49 -3.63 -5.45
CA LEU A 83 12.59 -4.16 -4.65
C LEU A 83 13.94 -3.61 -5.12
N GLY A 84 14.18 -3.60 -6.43
CA GLY A 84 15.40 -3.01 -7.00
C GLY A 84 15.52 -1.51 -6.70
N ALA A 85 14.46 -0.74 -6.94
CA ALA A 85 14.43 0.69 -6.67
C ALA A 85 14.69 1.03 -5.20
N ARG A 86 14.05 0.31 -4.26
CA ARG A 86 14.27 0.56 -2.83
C ARG A 86 15.66 0.10 -2.37
N SER A 87 16.17 -0.99 -2.92
CA SER A 87 17.53 -1.46 -2.64
C SER A 87 18.58 -0.42 -3.04
N LEU A 88 18.40 0.24 -4.19
CA LEU A 88 19.25 1.37 -4.61
C LEU A 88 19.19 2.54 -3.61
N GLY A 89 18.00 2.85 -3.09
CA GLY A 89 17.85 3.86 -2.04
C GLY A 89 18.61 3.51 -0.75
N TYR A 90 18.54 2.26 -0.30
CA TYR A 90 19.30 1.81 0.87
C TYR A 90 20.82 1.82 0.64
N LEU A 91 21.28 1.44 -0.55
CA LEU A 91 22.70 1.51 -0.91
C LEU A 91 23.21 2.95 -0.87
N GLY A 92 22.43 3.91 -1.37
CA GLY A 92 22.77 5.33 -1.28
C GLY A 92 22.82 5.84 0.16
N TRP A 93 21.93 5.35 1.05
CA TRP A 93 21.99 5.67 2.47
C TRP A 93 23.24 5.09 3.15
N VAL A 94 23.56 3.81 2.91
CA VAL A 94 24.78 3.17 3.43
C VAL A 94 26.04 3.88 2.94
N TYR A 95 26.07 4.30 1.67
CA TYR A 95 27.18 5.07 1.09
C TYR A 95 27.42 6.39 1.84
N LEU A 96 26.36 7.13 2.19
CA LEU A 96 26.50 8.36 2.97
C LEU A 96 26.99 8.10 4.39
N GLY A 97 26.50 7.04 5.03
CA GLY A 97 26.96 6.60 6.35
C GLY A 97 28.44 6.22 6.35
N ALA A 98 28.92 5.55 5.29
CA ALA A 98 30.33 5.23 5.11
C ALA A 98 31.23 6.46 4.95
N LYS A 99 30.66 7.60 4.52
CA LYS A 99 31.34 8.90 4.48
C LYS A 99 31.22 9.69 5.78
N GLU A 100 30.73 9.06 6.85
CA GLU A 100 30.45 9.69 8.15
C GLU A 100 29.46 10.88 8.05
N GLN A 101 28.71 10.98 6.96
CA GLN A 101 27.68 12.00 6.78
C GLN A 101 26.35 11.47 7.29
N SER A 102 25.79 12.14 8.29
CA SER A 102 24.45 11.79 8.76
C SER A 102 23.40 12.16 7.71
N LEU A 103 22.53 11.21 7.36
CA LEU A 103 21.41 11.44 6.45
C LEU A 103 20.58 12.66 6.89
N THR A 104 20.32 12.75 8.20
CA THR A 104 19.59 13.86 8.81
C THR A 104 20.32 15.19 8.63
N GLY A 105 21.64 15.24 8.84
CA GLY A 105 22.42 16.48 8.66
C GLY A 105 22.56 16.92 7.20
N VAL A 106 22.49 15.99 6.25
CA VAL A 106 22.47 16.32 4.81
C VAL A 106 21.09 16.80 4.34
N LEU A 107 20.01 16.20 4.84
CA LEU A 107 18.62 16.54 4.45
C LEU A 107 18.06 17.76 5.18
N PHE A 108 18.29 17.81 6.49
CA PHE A 108 17.84 18.88 7.38
C PHE A 108 19.10 19.57 7.86
N LYS A 109 19.46 20.64 7.14
CA LYS A 109 20.61 21.49 7.45
C LYS A 109 20.35 22.15 8.81
N ASP A 110 20.64 21.43 9.88
CA ASP A 110 20.43 21.91 11.23
C ASP A 110 21.46 23.01 11.53
N ASN A 111 21.00 24.12 12.10
CA ASN A 111 21.85 25.13 12.73
C ASN A 111 22.48 24.59 14.03
N ILE A 112 22.89 23.32 14.05
CA ILE A 112 23.59 22.67 15.15
C ILE A 112 25.05 22.56 14.70
N GLY A 113 25.78 23.68 14.66
CA GLY A 113 27.24 23.78 14.69
C GLY A 113 28.12 22.82 13.87
N LEU A 114 27.57 22.07 12.91
CA LEU A 114 28.26 21.08 12.11
C LEU A 114 28.74 21.79 10.85
N ASP A 115 29.97 22.28 10.93
CA ASP A 115 30.72 22.82 9.80
C ASP A 115 31.02 21.68 8.81
N ASN A 116 30.17 21.58 7.78
CA ASN A 116 30.30 20.53 6.78
C ASN A 116 30.33 21.17 5.40
N ASN A 117 31.49 21.10 4.74
CA ASN A 117 31.63 21.34 3.31
C ASN A 117 30.99 20.18 2.52
N ILE A 118 29.65 20.06 2.58
CA ILE A 118 28.88 18.97 1.97
C ILE A 118 28.87 19.17 0.46
N SER A 119 29.50 18.24 -0.27
CA SER A 119 29.51 18.22 -1.73
C SER A 119 28.08 18.16 -2.28
N THR A 120 27.82 18.90 -3.37
CA THR A 120 26.56 18.84 -4.10
C THR A 120 26.19 17.41 -4.50
N SER A 121 27.17 16.56 -4.81
CA SER A 121 26.96 15.15 -5.13
C SER A 121 26.32 14.38 -3.97
N ASP A 122 26.77 14.63 -2.74
CA ASP A 122 26.31 13.91 -1.56
C ASP A 122 24.87 14.28 -1.20
N LYS A 123 24.49 15.55 -1.43
CA LYS A 123 23.11 16.00 -1.32
C LYS A 123 22.21 15.28 -2.32
N VAL A 124 22.65 15.17 -3.59
CA VAL A 124 21.88 14.46 -4.62
C VAL A 124 21.68 12.99 -4.24
N VAL A 125 22.72 12.33 -3.73
CA VAL A 125 22.61 10.95 -3.24
C VAL A 125 21.64 10.88 -2.06
N ALA A 126 21.68 11.81 -1.10
CA ALA A 126 20.78 11.80 0.06
C ALA A 126 19.32 11.99 -0.35
N TYR A 127 19.01 13.04 -1.11
CA TYR A 127 17.65 13.30 -1.59
C TYR A 127 17.14 12.18 -2.50
N GLY A 128 17.98 11.69 -3.41
CA GLY A 128 17.65 10.58 -4.29
C GLY A 128 17.36 9.30 -3.52
N SER A 129 18.16 8.97 -2.50
CA SER A 129 17.97 7.79 -1.67
C SER A 129 16.64 7.83 -0.92
N VAL A 130 16.33 8.96 -0.28
CA VAL A 130 15.06 9.13 0.44
C VAL A 130 13.87 9.13 -0.52
N ALA A 131 13.98 9.80 -1.66
CA ALA A 131 12.94 9.78 -2.68
C ALA A 131 12.67 8.37 -3.21
N LEU A 132 13.71 7.55 -3.41
CA LEU A 132 13.55 6.16 -3.82
C LEU A 132 12.89 5.32 -2.73
N ILE A 133 13.30 5.45 -1.47
CA ILE A 133 12.73 4.67 -0.35
C ILE A 133 11.25 5.02 -0.15
N ILE A 134 10.94 6.31 0.04
CA ILE A 134 9.57 6.78 0.30
C ILE A 134 8.70 6.63 -0.96
N GLY A 135 9.22 7.02 -2.13
CA GLY A 135 8.50 6.97 -3.39
C GLY A 135 8.15 5.54 -3.80
N SER A 136 9.11 4.62 -3.71
CA SER A 136 8.82 3.19 -3.98
C SER A 136 7.81 2.61 -2.98
N TYR A 137 7.77 3.10 -1.73
CA TYR A 137 6.85 2.63 -0.69
C TYR A 137 5.42 3.06 -0.95
N LEU A 138 5.24 4.35 -1.20
CA LEU A 138 3.94 4.89 -1.56
C LEU A 138 3.44 4.29 -2.87
N TYR A 139 4.33 4.08 -3.84
CA TYR A 139 3.99 3.44 -5.11
C TYR A 139 3.52 1.99 -4.90
N ASP A 140 4.26 1.15 -4.18
CA ASP A 140 3.91 -0.25 -3.88
C ASP A 140 2.51 -0.37 -3.25
N TRP A 141 2.21 0.49 -2.28
CA TRP A 141 0.91 0.50 -1.61
C TRP A 141 -0.24 1.04 -2.49
N ILE A 142 -0.08 2.24 -3.04
CA ILE A 142 -1.16 2.94 -3.78
C ILE A 142 -1.43 2.23 -5.09
N HIS A 143 -0.38 1.92 -5.86
CA HIS A 143 -0.52 1.25 -7.14
C HIS A 143 -1.00 -0.19 -6.95
N GLY A 144 -0.44 -0.91 -5.97
CA GLY A 144 -0.86 -2.27 -5.68
C GLY A 144 -2.34 -2.39 -5.30
N LYS A 145 -2.87 -1.44 -4.50
CA LYS A 145 -4.31 -1.38 -4.20
C LYS A 145 -5.16 -1.14 -5.45
N TYR A 146 -4.79 -0.15 -6.27
CA TYR A 146 -5.50 0.14 -7.51
C TYR A 146 -5.50 -1.06 -8.47
N THR A 147 -4.36 -1.72 -8.61
CA THR A 147 -4.21 -2.88 -9.50
C THR A 147 -4.99 -4.09 -9.02
N LEU A 148 -5.06 -4.32 -7.69
CA LEU A 148 -5.94 -5.35 -7.13
C LEU A 148 -7.41 -5.07 -7.47
N ASP A 149 -7.87 -3.85 -7.20
CA ASP A 149 -9.27 -3.45 -7.46
C ASP A 149 -9.62 -3.61 -8.94
N ASP A 150 -8.74 -3.22 -9.85
CA ASP A 150 -8.92 -3.37 -11.29
C ASP A 150 -9.02 -4.85 -11.70
N LYS A 151 -8.11 -5.71 -11.23
CA LYS A 151 -8.15 -7.15 -11.50
C LYS A 151 -9.43 -7.79 -10.96
N GLN A 152 -9.83 -7.46 -9.75
CA GLN A 152 -11.07 -7.96 -9.15
C GLN A 152 -12.30 -7.49 -9.93
N ASN A 153 -12.32 -6.23 -10.38
CA ASN A 153 -13.41 -5.69 -11.20
C ASN A 153 -13.53 -6.40 -12.55
N ARG A 154 -12.40 -6.72 -13.20
CA ARG A 154 -12.40 -7.51 -14.44
C ARG A 154 -12.98 -8.91 -14.23
N ILE A 155 -12.61 -9.56 -13.13
CA ILE A 155 -13.15 -10.89 -12.76
C ILE A 155 -14.65 -10.80 -12.47
N ARG A 156 -15.07 -9.83 -11.64
CA ARG A 156 -16.49 -9.57 -11.35
C ARG A 156 -17.28 -9.33 -12.64
N TYR A 157 -16.74 -8.56 -13.59
CA TYR A 157 -17.38 -8.31 -14.88
C TYR A 157 -17.49 -9.58 -15.74
N LYS A 158 -16.44 -10.41 -15.79
CA LYS A 158 -16.43 -11.68 -16.54
C LYS A 158 -17.55 -12.63 -16.11
N TYR A 159 -17.85 -12.67 -14.81
CA TYR A 159 -18.86 -13.57 -14.23
C TYR A 159 -20.20 -12.90 -13.91
N ALA A 160 -20.34 -11.58 -14.13
CA ALA A 160 -21.58 -10.86 -13.87
C ALA A 160 -22.66 -11.21 -14.92
N PRO A 161 -23.92 -11.49 -14.50
CA PRO A 161 -25.00 -11.75 -15.43
C PRO A 161 -25.28 -10.55 -16.33
N LYS A 162 -25.61 -10.77 -17.62
CA LYS A 162 -25.80 -9.71 -18.64
C LYS A 162 -26.75 -8.57 -18.24
N LYS A 163 -27.75 -8.83 -17.38
CA LYS A 163 -28.70 -7.82 -16.87
C LYS A 163 -28.06 -6.86 -15.85
N MET A 164 -27.00 -7.30 -15.17
CA MET A 164 -26.26 -6.55 -14.15
C MET A 164 -25.18 -5.64 -14.77
N GLN A 165 -24.69 -5.98 -15.98
CA GLN A 165 -23.73 -5.15 -16.73
C GLN A 165 -24.33 -3.78 -17.13
N LEU A 166 -25.66 -3.72 -17.36
CA LEU A 166 -26.38 -2.48 -17.67
C LEU A 166 -26.54 -1.58 -16.43
N GLY A 167 -26.61 -2.17 -15.22
CA GLY A 167 -26.67 -1.44 -13.93
C GLY A 167 -25.29 -1.13 -13.32
N LEU A 168 -24.26 -1.92 -13.63
CA LEU A 168 -22.89 -1.70 -13.15
C LEU A 168 -22.30 -0.38 -13.66
N ASN A 169 -22.61 0.00 -14.90
CA ASN A 169 -22.22 1.30 -15.47
C ASN A 169 -22.85 2.47 -14.70
N PHE A 170 -24.04 2.26 -14.10
CA PHE A 170 -24.74 3.27 -13.30
C PHE A 170 -24.20 3.35 -11.87
N LEU A 171 -23.89 2.20 -11.24
CA LEU A 171 -23.34 2.12 -9.87
C LEU A 171 -21.84 2.46 -9.78
N GLN A 172 -21.07 2.24 -10.84
CA GLN A 172 -19.67 2.70 -10.92
C GLN A 172 -19.55 4.23 -10.84
N SER A 173 -20.60 4.98 -11.19
CA SER A 173 -20.62 6.44 -11.00
C SER A 173 -20.84 6.88 -9.55
N GLN A 174 -21.24 5.95 -8.65
CA GLN A 174 -21.73 6.27 -7.30
C GLN A 174 -21.00 5.57 -6.14
N GLN A 175 -20.19 4.53 -6.38
CA GLN A 175 -19.73 3.67 -5.27
C GLN A 175 -18.21 3.69 -5.05
N LYS A 176 -17.77 4.65 -4.23
CA LYS A 176 -16.53 4.61 -3.45
C LYS A 176 -16.84 3.78 -2.20
N SER A 177 -16.09 2.69 -1.97
CA SER A 177 -16.06 1.83 -0.77
C SER A 177 -17.05 0.65 -0.63
N TYR A 178 -16.43 -0.55 -0.60
CA TYR A 178 -16.81 -1.85 -0.01
C TYR A 178 -17.84 -2.77 -0.70
N PRO A 179 -17.69 -4.11 -0.51
CA PRO A 179 -18.22 -5.12 -1.42
C PRO A 179 -19.65 -5.48 -1.07
N ALA A 180 -20.60 -5.00 -1.87
CA ALA A 180 -21.91 -5.61 -1.93
C ALA A 180 -21.90 -6.65 -3.06
N ILE A 181 -21.58 -7.89 -2.72
CA ILE A 181 -22.05 -9.04 -3.50
C ILE A 181 -23.56 -9.13 -3.24
N ALA A 182 -24.35 -8.42 -4.02
CA ALA A 182 -25.79 -8.62 -4.06
C ALA A 182 -26.07 -9.83 -4.95
N ILE A 183 -26.06 -11.03 -4.35
CA ILE A 183 -26.67 -12.21 -4.95
C ILE A 183 -27.99 -12.42 -4.21
N ILE A 184 -29.09 -12.05 -4.87
CA ILE A 184 -30.43 -12.48 -4.48
C ILE A 184 -30.94 -13.33 -5.64
N TYR A 185 -30.99 -14.65 -5.42
CA TYR A 185 -31.85 -15.52 -6.22
C TYR A 185 -33.18 -15.65 -5.49
N ASN A 186 -34.27 -15.37 -6.20
CA ASN A 186 -35.57 -15.96 -5.90
C ASN A 186 -36.05 -16.63 -7.18
N LEU A 187 -36.47 -17.89 -7.05
CA LEU A 187 -37.02 -18.73 -8.11
C LEU A 187 -38.21 -18.08 -8.81
#